data_AF-X1CU55-F1
#
_entry.id   AF-X1CU55-F1
#
_cell.length_a   1.000
_cell.length_b   1.000
_cell.length_c   1.000
_cell.angle_alpha   90.00
_cell.angle_beta   90.00
_cell.angle_gamma   90.00
#
_symmetry.space_group_name_H-M   'P 1'
#
loop_
_entity.id
_entity.type
_entity.pdbx_description
1 polymer ?
#
loop_
_entity_poly.entity_id
_entity_poly.type
_entity_poly.pdbx_seq_one_letter_code
_entity_poly.pdbx_strand_id
1 'polypeptide(L)'
;LGIMPADVGQGWNGGAFAIEKVAVAFEGAWILGFLRNEAPSLKYGATLLPKNPETDQPGNLIYTVAWGINANSKNKDAAFSVLEILTSPAAQQWILERGLAIPSRKALADNPYFEKDTPEAQANKTVFLGASAGNVKPFKFKEYGSKWMDPINVALSEVMSGQKTVDEALEIAQEQLDELMK
;
A
#
# COMPACT_ATOMS: atom_id res chain seq x y z
N LEU A 1 -7.79 19.23 6.37
CA LEU A 1 -8.39 18.46 7.48
C LEU A 1 -8.38 17.00 7.07
N GLY A 2 -7.74 16.12 7.84
CA GLY A 2 -7.79 14.67 7.66
C GLY A 2 -8.60 14.03 8.79
N ILE A 3 -9.08 12.81 8.59
CA ILE A 3 -9.75 12.01 9.62
C ILE A 3 -9.13 10.62 9.64
N MET A 4 -9.28 9.92 10.77
CA MET A 4 -8.96 8.49 10.83
C MET A 4 -10.15 7.68 10.31
N PRO A 5 -9.95 6.53 9.64
CA PRO A 5 -11.06 5.69 9.20
C PRO A 5 -12.03 5.31 10.32
N ALA A 6 -11.52 5.14 11.54
CA ALA A 6 -12.32 4.82 12.73
C ALA A 6 -13.33 5.92 13.08
N ASP A 7 -13.03 7.19 12.80
CA ASP A 7 -13.93 8.33 13.06
C ASP A 7 -15.23 8.24 12.24
N VAL A 8 -15.21 7.48 11.15
CA VAL A 8 -16.35 7.23 10.26
C VAL A 8 -16.79 5.76 10.24
N GLY A 9 -16.39 5.00 11.27
CA GLY A 9 -16.81 3.60 11.46
C GLY A 9 -16.18 2.62 10.47
N GLN A 10 -15.00 2.93 9.93
CA GLN A 10 -14.29 2.11 8.96
C GLN A 10 -12.95 1.62 9.51
N GLY A 11 -12.54 0.41 9.09
CA GLY A 11 -11.29 -0.20 9.57
C GLY A 11 -10.02 0.25 8.82
N TRP A 12 -10.17 0.91 7.68
CA TRP A 12 -9.06 1.31 6.80
C TRP A 12 -9.49 2.40 5.81
N ASN A 13 -8.53 3.06 5.14
CA ASN A 13 -8.81 4.23 4.29
C ASN A 13 -9.75 3.90 3.13
N GLY A 14 -9.60 2.71 2.52
CA GLY A 14 -10.47 2.26 1.43
C GLY A 14 -11.95 2.22 1.83
N GLY A 15 -12.26 1.75 3.03
CA GLY A 15 -13.63 1.73 3.57
C GLY A 15 -14.21 3.14 3.71
N ALA A 16 -13.44 4.09 4.25
CA ALA A 16 -13.87 5.48 4.41
C ALA A 16 -14.13 6.17 3.05
N PHE A 17 -13.33 5.84 2.03
CA PHE A 17 -13.51 6.34 0.67
C PHE A 17 -14.73 5.73 -0.02
N ALA A 18 -14.96 4.42 0.13
CA ALA A 18 -16.11 3.72 -0.45
C ALA A 18 -17.47 4.23 0.02
N ILE A 19 -17.57 4.66 1.28
CA ILE A 19 -18.79 5.25 1.84
C ILE A 19 -18.90 6.77 1.63
N GLU A 20 -18.06 7.32 0.75
CA GLU A 20 -18.05 8.73 0.35
C GLU A 20 -17.87 9.72 1.53
N LYS A 21 -17.19 9.31 2.60
CA LYS A 21 -16.90 10.19 3.76
C LYS A 21 -15.58 10.95 3.63
N VAL A 22 -14.72 10.55 2.70
CA VAL A 22 -13.49 11.26 2.35
C VAL A 22 -13.38 11.40 0.83
N ALA A 23 -12.84 12.52 0.36
CA ALA A 23 -12.64 12.77 -1.07
C ALA A 23 -11.34 12.14 -1.61
N VAL A 24 -10.39 11.81 -0.74
CA VAL A 24 -9.08 11.25 -1.09
C VAL A 24 -8.69 10.19 -0.05
N ALA A 25 -8.16 9.07 -0.51
CA ALA A 25 -7.51 8.05 0.32
C ALA A 25 -6.11 7.75 -0.24
N PHE A 26 -5.11 7.71 0.65
CA PHE A 26 -3.76 7.24 0.31
C PHE A 26 -3.74 5.72 0.39
N GLU A 27 -3.72 5.05 -0.76
CA GLU A 27 -3.86 3.60 -0.85
C GLU A 27 -3.11 3.00 -2.05
N GLY A 28 -2.91 1.66 -2.00
CA GLY A 28 -2.36 0.87 -3.10
C GLY A 28 -3.41 0.20 -3.97
N ALA A 29 -2.97 -0.58 -4.97
CA ALA A 29 -3.85 -1.21 -5.97
C ALA A 29 -4.93 -2.13 -5.38
N TRP A 30 -4.73 -2.68 -4.18
CA TRP A 30 -5.69 -3.55 -3.50
C TRP A 30 -7.05 -2.89 -3.23
N ILE A 31 -7.11 -1.55 -3.17
CA ILE A 31 -8.39 -0.83 -3.03
C ILE A 31 -9.33 -1.04 -4.22
N LEU A 32 -8.80 -1.28 -5.41
CA LEU A 32 -9.56 -1.29 -6.65
C LEU A 32 -10.57 -2.44 -6.71
N GLY A 33 -10.11 -3.65 -6.36
CA GLY A 33 -10.98 -4.81 -6.28
C GLY A 33 -12.08 -4.67 -5.21
N PHE A 34 -11.77 -3.96 -4.11
CA PHE A 34 -12.73 -3.65 -3.06
C PHE A 34 -13.79 -2.65 -3.55
N LEU A 35 -13.39 -1.54 -4.18
CA LEU A 35 -14.34 -0.55 -4.72
C LEU A 35 -15.26 -1.13 -5.78
N ARG A 36 -14.74 -2.00 -6.66
CA ARG A 36 -15.57 -2.71 -7.63
C ARG A 36 -16.70 -3.50 -6.97
N ASN A 37 -16.42 -4.15 -5.84
CA ASN A 37 -17.37 -5.04 -5.18
C ASN A 37 -18.33 -4.27 -4.25
N GLU A 38 -17.80 -3.34 -3.46
CA GLU A 38 -18.52 -2.70 -2.36
C GLU A 38 -19.06 -1.30 -2.71
N ALA A 39 -18.51 -0.65 -3.73
CA ALA A 39 -18.92 0.68 -4.18
C ALA A 39 -18.96 0.79 -5.73
N PRO A 40 -19.70 -0.08 -6.43
CA PRO A 40 -19.66 -0.18 -7.89
C PRO A 40 -20.13 1.08 -8.63
N SER A 41 -20.91 1.94 -7.98
CA SER A 41 -21.37 3.22 -8.52
C SER A 41 -20.43 4.39 -8.24
N LEU A 42 -19.40 4.19 -7.40
CA LEU A 42 -18.47 5.25 -7.03
C LEU A 42 -17.63 5.66 -8.24
N LYS A 43 -17.64 6.95 -8.55
CA LYS A 43 -16.74 7.52 -9.55
C LYS A 43 -15.41 7.83 -8.87
N TYR A 44 -14.35 7.13 -9.27
CA TYR A 44 -13.02 7.33 -8.72
C TYR A 44 -11.96 7.45 -9.82
N GLY A 45 -10.79 7.93 -9.42
CA GLY A 45 -9.57 7.92 -10.21
C GLY A 45 -8.36 7.84 -9.28
N ALA A 46 -7.17 7.69 -9.84
CA ALA A 46 -5.92 7.73 -9.08
C ALA A 46 -4.96 8.73 -9.71
N THR A 47 -4.15 9.35 -8.85
CA THR A 47 -3.03 10.20 -9.23
C THR A 47 -1.79 9.79 -8.43
N LEU A 48 -0.61 10.27 -8.83
CA LEU A 48 0.61 10.09 -8.05
C LEU A 48 0.51 10.86 -6.72
N LEU A 49 1.33 10.46 -5.76
CA LEU A 49 1.43 11.16 -4.49
C LEU A 49 1.82 12.64 -4.69
N PRO A 50 1.38 13.56 -3.81
CA PRO A 50 1.77 14.95 -3.87
C PRO A 50 3.29 15.11 -3.91
N LYS A 51 3.76 16.06 -4.71
CA LYS A 51 5.18 16.40 -4.78
C LYS A 51 5.60 17.17 -3.53
N ASN A 52 6.78 16.87 -3.04
CA ASN A 52 7.44 17.71 -2.05
C ASN A 52 7.82 19.06 -2.69
N PRO A 53 7.55 20.21 -2.04
CA PRO A 53 7.72 21.53 -2.64
C PRO A 53 9.18 21.95 -2.87
N GLU A 54 10.13 21.35 -2.14
CA GLU A 54 11.56 21.68 -2.26
C GLU A 54 12.26 20.83 -3.31
N THR A 55 11.88 19.55 -3.40
CA THR A 55 12.51 18.58 -4.31
C THR A 55 11.76 18.38 -5.62
N ASP A 56 10.51 18.85 -5.70
CA ASP A 56 9.56 18.60 -6.81
C ASP A 56 9.36 17.11 -7.15
N GLN A 57 9.64 16.21 -6.20
CA GLN A 57 9.47 14.76 -6.35
C GLN A 57 8.36 14.25 -5.44
N PRO A 58 7.54 13.28 -5.89
CA PRO A 58 6.70 12.51 -4.98
C PRO A 58 7.56 11.58 -4.11
N GLY A 59 7.09 11.27 -2.90
CA GLY A 59 7.67 10.24 -2.04
C GLY A 59 6.70 9.08 -1.92
N ASN A 60 7.16 7.83 -2.09
CA ASN A 60 6.29 6.65 -2.06
C ASN A 60 6.93 5.47 -1.31
N LEU A 61 6.09 4.56 -0.82
CA LEU A 61 6.49 3.26 -0.30
C LEU A 61 6.09 2.16 -1.28
N ILE A 62 7.02 1.26 -1.58
CA ILE A 62 6.72 0.04 -2.33
C ILE A 62 6.65 -1.15 -1.38
N TYR A 63 5.53 -1.85 -1.42
CA TYR A 63 5.27 -3.04 -0.60
C TYR A 63 5.50 -4.28 -1.46
N THR A 64 6.09 -5.32 -0.86
CA THR A 64 6.24 -6.63 -1.49
C THR A 64 5.48 -7.67 -0.68
N VAL A 65 4.59 -8.39 -1.35
CA VAL A 65 3.99 -9.62 -0.82
C VAL A 65 4.74 -10.82 -1.36
N ALA A 66 4.89 -11.86 -0.55
CA ALA A 66 5.61 -13.07 -0.93
C ALA A 66 4.91 -14.31 -0.37
N TRP A 67 5.08 -15.43 -1.08
CA TRP A 67 4.77 -16.74 -0.54
C TRP A 67 5.99 -17.31 0.17
N GLY A 68 5.78 -17.90 1.35
CA GLY A 68 6.84 -18.52 2.15
C GLY A 68 6.57 -20.00 2.40
N ILE A 69 7.63 -20.81 2.44
CA ILE A 69 7.55 -22.21 2.87
C ILE A 69 7.92 -22.27 4.34
N ASN A 70 7.06 -22.87 5.16
CA ASN A 70 7.37 -23.12 6.57
C ASN A 70 8.63 -24.00 6.68
N ALA A 71 9.63 -23.54 7.43
CA ALA A 71 10.91 -24.23 7.60
C ALA A 71 10.74 -25.67 8.14
N ASN A 72 9.72 -25.92 8.95
CA ASN A 72 9.40 -27.22 9.54
C ASN A 72 8.51 -28.09 8.64
N SER A 73 8.16 -27.64 7.43
CA SER A 73 7.37 -28.44 6.50
C SER A 73 8.08 -29.75 6.15
N LYS A 74 7.33 -30.85 6.18
CA LYS A 74 7.77 -32.17 5.70
C LYS A 74 7.65 -32.32 4.18
N ASN A 75 6.91 -31.42 3.52
CA ASN A 75 6.61 -31.48 2.09
C ASN A 75 7.21 -30.27 1.35
N LYS A 76 8.52 -30.03 1.51
CA LYS A 76 9.18 -28.84 0.94
C LYS A 76 9.15 -28.81 -0.58
N ASP A 77 9.42 -29.93 -1.23
CA ASP A 77 9.45 -30.01 -2.69
C ASP A 77 8.06 -29.73 -3.30
N ALA A 78 7.02 -30.37 -2.76
CA ALA A 78 5.65 -30.12 -3.20
C ALA A 78 5.22 -28.66 -2.94
N ALA A 79 5.58 -28.10 -1.79
CA ALA A 79 5.32 -26.69 -1.49
C ALA A 79 6.06 -25.76 -2.47
N PHE A 80 7.30 -26.10 -2.83
CA PHE A 80 8.07 -25.35 -3.82
C PHE A 80 7.43 -25.40 -5.21
N SER A 81 6.98 -26.57 -5.69
CA SER A 81 6.23 -26.68 -6.95
C SER A 81 4.99 -25.79 -6.96
N VAL A 82 4.26 -25.71 -5.84
CA VAL A 82 3.11 -24.80 -5.71
C VAL A 82 3.55 -23.34 -5.79
N LEU A 83 4.64 -22.96 -5.13
CA LEU A 83 5.14 -21.57 -5.19
C LEU A 83 5.57 -21.17 -6.60
N GLU A 84 6.17 -22.08 -7.37
CA GLU A 84 6.52 -21.84 -8.77
C GLU A 84 5.27 -21.51 -9.60
N ILE A 85 4.19 -22.26 -9.41
CA ILE A 85 2.91 -22.01 -10.09
C ILE A 85 2.33 -20.66 -9.67
N LEU A 86 2.20 -20.42 -8.36
CA LEU A 86 1.59 -19.20 -7.80
C LEU A 86 2.37 -17.92 -8.14
N THR A 87 3.67 -18.04 -8.42
CA THR A 87 4.52 -16.90 -8.82
C THR A 87 4.81 -16.86 -10.32
N SER A 88 4.23 -17.76 -11.11
CA SER A 88 4.43 -17.81 -12.56
C SER A 88 3.93 -16.53 -13.26
N PRO A 89 4.43 -16.21 -14.46
CA PRO A 89 3.90 -15.10 -15.26
C PRO A 89 2.39 -15.18 -15.47
N ALA A 90 1.86 -16.39 -15.74
CA ALA A 90 0.43 -16.60 -15.94
C ALA A 90 -0.39 -16.28 -14.68
N ALA A 91 0.07 -16.72 -13.51
CA ALA A 91 -0.60 -16.41 -12.25
C ALA A 91 -0.58 -14.90 -11.95
N GLN A 92 0.56 -14.23 -12.15
CA GLN A 92 0.63 -12.78 -11.93
C GLN A 92 -0.19 -11.97 -12.94
N GLN A 93 -0.25 -12.41 -14.21
CA GLN A 93 -1.14 -11.81 -15.19
C GLN A 93 -2.60 -11.92 -14.76
N TRP A 94 -3.02 -13.08 -14.29
CA TRP A 94 -4.39 -13.30 -13.79
C TRP A 94 -4.72 -12.39 -12.59
N ILE A 95 -3.77 -12.17 -11.68
CA ILE A 95 -3.92 -11.25 -10.54
C ILE A 95 -4.04 -9.80 -11.01
N LEU A 96 -3.14 -9.37 -11.91
CA LEU A 96 -3.12 -8.02 -12.47
C LEU A 96 -4.43 -7.68 -13.19
N GLU A 97 -4.91 -8.57 -14.05
CA GLU A 97 -6.11 -8.34 -14.86
C GLU A 97 -7.41 -8.28 -14.06
N ARG A 98 -7.37 -8.68 -12.78
CA ARG A 98 -8.46 -8.51 -11.80
C ARG A 98 -8.32 -7.27 -10.93
N GLY A 99 -7.33 -6.44 -11.23
CA GLY A 99 -7.00 -5.17 -10.56
C GLY A 99 -6.52 -5.30 -9.12
N LEU A 100 -6.19 -6.52 -8.65
CA LEU A 100 -5.89 -6.78 -7.24
C LEU A 100 -4.49 -6.32 -6.83
N ALA A 101 -3.50 -6.51 -7.69
CA ALA A 101 -2.12 -6.10 -7.44
C ALA A 101 -1.37 -5.80 -8.74
N ILE A 102 -0.39 -4.91 -8.66
CA ILE A 102 0.58 -4.67 -9.74
C ILE A 102 1.56 -5.86 -9.86
N PRO A 103 2.10 -6.15 -11.05
CA PRO A 103 2.96 -7.31 -11.24
C PRO A 103 4.38 -7.05 -10.71
N SER A 104 5.06 -8.11 -10.24
CA SER A 104 6.50 -8.08 -9.92
C SER A 104 7.37 -8.74 -10.99
N ARG A 105 6.75 -9.33 -12.03
CA ARG A 105 7.45 -9.88 -13.20
C ARG A 105 7.65 -8.80 -14.26
N LYS A 106 8.91 -8.57 -14.65
CA LYS A 106 9.26 -7.62 -15.74
C LYS A 106 8.52 -7.89 -17.05
N ALA A 107 8.25 -9.16 -17.37
CA ALA A 107 7.51 -9.55 -18.57
C ALA A 107 6.05 -9.04 -18.62
N LEU A 108 5.52 -8.54 -17.50
CA LEU A 108 4.18 -7.98 -17.39
C LEU A 108 4.17 -6.45 -17.28
N ALA A 109 5.33 -5.79 -17.42
CA ALA A 109 5.41 -4.33 -17.32
C ALA A 109 4.57 -3.62 -18.39
N ASP A 110 4.51 -4.20 -19.60
CA ASP A 110 3.75 -3.67 -20.74
C ASP A 110 2.45 -4.47 -20.97
N ASN A 111 1.85 -5.02 -19.90
CA ASN A 111 0.63 -5.82 -20.03
C ASN A 111 -0.52 -4.97 -20.61
N PRO A 112 -1.25 -5.45 -21.65
CA PRO A 112 -2.35 -4.71 -22.28
C PRO A 112 -3.48 -4.27 -21.33
N TYR A 113 -3.59 -4.91 -20.15
CA TYR A 113 -4.49 -4.47 -19.10
C TYR A 113 -4.36 -2.99 -18.77
N PHE A 114 -3.13 -2.47 -18.72
CA PHE A 114 -2.87 -1.06 -18.41
C PHE A 114 -3.41 -0.08 -19.45
N GLU A 115 -3.69 -0.54 -20.68
CA GLU A 115 -4.24 0.29 -21.76
C GLU A 115 -5.76 0.24 -21.87
N LYS A 116 -6.45 -0.54 -21.00
CA LYS A 116 -7.91 -0.59 -21.01
C LYS A 116 -8.49 0.74 -20.51
N ASP A 117 -9.54 1.19 -21.20
CA ASP A 117 -10.30 2.37 -20.80
C ASP A 117 -11.35 2.03 -19.73
N THR A 118 -10.87 1.58 -18.57
CA THR A 118 -11.70 1.39 -17.37
C THR A 118 -11.07 2.14 -16.20
N PRO A 119 -11.89 2.65 -15.24
CA PRO A 119 -11.35 3.30 -14.05
C PRO A 119 -10.36 2.42 -13.28
N GLU A 120 -10.64 1.11 -13.22
CA GLU A 120 -9.80 0.12 -12.55
C GLU A 120 -8.43 -0.01 -13.21
N ALA A 121 -8.38 -0.16 -14.54
CA ALA A 121 -7.14 -0.29 -15.29
C ALA A 121 -6.30 0.99 -15.25
N GLN A 122 -6.93 2.15 -15.45
CA GLN A 122 -6.27 3.45 -15.39
C GLN A 122 -5.69 3.74 -14.00
N ALA A 123 -6.46 3.46 -12.94
CA ALA A 123 -5.96 3.63 -11.58
C ALA A 123 -4.80 2.66 -11.27
N ASN A 124 -4.90 1.40 -11.72
CA ASN A 124 -3.83 0.42 -11.54
C ASN A 124 -2.55 0.82 -12.29
N LYS A 125 -2.66 1.37 -13.51
CA LYS A 125 -1.53 1.96 -14.26
C LYS A 125 -0.86 3.08 -13.47
N THR A 126 -1.63 4.00 -12.89
CA THR A 126 -1.08 5.06 -12.04
C THR A 126 -0.33 4.49 -10.83
N VAL A 127 -0.88 3.49 -10.15
CA VAL A 127 -0.18 2.82 -9.03
C VAL A 127 1.11 2.15 -9.50
N PHE A 128 1.09 1.48 -10.66
CA PHE A 128 2.27 0.85 -11.24
C PHE A 128 3.38 1.86 -11.57
N LEU A 129 3.04 3.00 -12.18
CA LEU A 129 3.99 4.09 -12.42
C LEU A 129 4.53 4.67 -11.11
N GLY A 130 3.67 4.81 -10.10
CA GLY A 130 4.03 5.26 -8.76
C GLY A 130 5.07 4.37 -8.06
N ALA A 131 5.22 3.11 -8.46
CA ALA A 131 6.24 2.20 -7.92
C ALA A 131 7.69 2.62 -8.28
N SER A 132 7.87 3.59 -9.19
CA SER A 132 9.18 4.12 -9.57
C SER A 132 9.23 5.65 -9.69
N ALA A 133 8.12 6.35 -9.37
CA ALA A 133 8.04 7.79 -9.48
C ALA A 133 8.66 8.49 -8.25
N GLY A 134 9.71 9.28 -8.47
CA GLY A 134 10.35 10.09 -7.44
C GLY A 134 11.12 9.27 -6.41
N ASN A 135 10.95 9.61 -5.13
CA ASN A 135 11.66 8.95 -4.03
C ASN A 135 10.86 7.75 -3.51
N VAL A 136 11.06 6.59 -4.14
CA VAL A 136 10.40 5.35 -3.74
C VAL A 136 11.31 4.51 -2.83
N LYS A 137 10.80 4.10 -1.66
CA LYS A 137 11.52 3.22 -0.72
C LYS A 137 10.77 1.91 -0.48
N PRO A 138 11.47 0.76 -0.40
CA PRO A 138 10.82 -0.49 -0.03
C PRO A 138 10.40 -0.46 1.44
N PHE A 139 9.15 -0.83 1.70
CA PHE A 139 8.69 -1.09 3.06
C PHE A 139 9.35 -2.36 3.60
N LYS A 140 9.92 -2.29 4.80
CA LYS A 140 10.62 -3.40 5.43
C LYS A 140 10.35 -3.40 6.94
N PHE A 141 9.98 -4.56 7.47
CA PHE A 141 9.85 -4.77 8.91
C PHE A 141 11.20 -4.74 9.65
N LYS A 142 12.30 -5.06 8.95
CA LYS A 142 13.65 -5.19 9.53
C LYS A 142 13.66 -6.09 10.78
N GLU A 143 14.58 -5.87 11.70
CA GLU A 143 14.78 -6.69 12.91
C GLU A 143 13.68 -6.49 13.97
N TYR A 144 13.01 -5.33 13.98
CA TYR A 144 12.02 -4.97 14.99
C TYR A 144 10.57 -5.36 14.63
N GLY A 145 10.36 -6.04 13.50
CA GLY A 145 9.02 -6.45 13.09
C GLY A 145 8.13 -5.24 12.82
N SER A 146 6.89 -5.26 13.32
CA SER A 146 5.97 -4.11 13.25
C SER A 146 6.22 -3.04 14.32
N LYS A 147 7.02 -3.34 15.37
CA LYS A 147 7.13 -2.48 16.56
C LYS A 147 7.71 -1.09 16.28
N TRP A 148 8.57 -0.97 15.28
CA TRP A 148 9.13 0.33 14.89
C TRP A 148 8.07 1.31 14.37
N MET A 149 6.91 0.79 13.94
CA MET A 149 5.81 1.62 13.40
C MET A 149 4.96 2.24 14.51
N ASP A 150 4.91 1.62 15.68
CA ASP A 150 3.99 2.04 16.76
C ASP A 150 4.24 3.49 17.19
N PRO A 151 5.49 3.94 17.44
CA PRO A 151 5.76 5.34 17.79
C PRO A 151 5.30 6.33 16.71
N ILE A 152 5.49 5.95 15.43
CA ILE A 152 5.10 6.79 14.28
C ILE A 152 3.57 6.88 14.19
N ASN A 153 2.86 5.76 14.39
CA ASN A 153 1.40 5.72 14.36
C ASN A 153 0.78 6.56 15.49
N VAL A 154 1.37 6.49 16.70
CA VAL A 154 0.96 7.32 17.84
C VAL A 154 1.18 8.80 17.51
N ALA A 155 2.37 9.18 17.06
CA ALA A 155 2.67 10.56 16.69
C ALA A 155 1.70 11.10 15.62
N LEU A 156 1.42 10.32 14.58
CA LEU A 156 0.43 10.70 13.55
C LEU A 156 -0.95 10.94 14.15
N SER A 157 -1.43 10.05 15.03
CA SER A 157 -2.72 10.19 15.69
C SER A 157 -2.80 11.43 16.59
N GLU A 158 -1.76 11.68 17.39
CA GLU A 158 -1.71 12.82 18.30
C GLU A 158 -1.63 14.16 17.56
N VAL A 159 -0.86 14.23 16.47
CA VAL A 159 -0.80 15.42 15.60
C VAL A 159 -2.13 15.63 14.88
N MET A 160 -2.72 14.59 14.30
CA MET A 160 -3.99 14.72 13.56
C MET A 160 -5.16 15.12 14.46
N SER A 161 -5.15 14.69 15.72
CA SER A 161 -6.16 15.07 16.72
C SER A 161 -5.85 16.42 17.40
N GLY A 162 -4.71 17.03 17.11
CA GLY A 162 -4.27 18.30 17.72
C GLY A 162 -3.84 18.18 19.18
N GLN A 163 -3.59 16.97 19.67
CA GLN A 163 -3.11 16.71 21.03
C GLN A 163 -1.65 17.14 21.21
N LYS A 164 -0.84 17.05 20.15
CA LYS A 164 0.57 17.45 20.15
C LYS A 164 0.92 18.25 18.92
N THR A 165 1.98 19.05 19.03
CA THR A 165 2.64 19.64 17.86
C THR A 165 3.41 18.58 17.08
N VAL A 166 3.74 18.86 15.82
CA VAL A 166 4.57 17.96 15.00
C VAL A 166 5.92 17.69 15.66
N ASP A 167 6.57 18.74 16.17
CA ASP A 167 7.90 18.64 16.77
C ASP A 167 7.87 17.78 18.04
N GLU A 168 6.92 18.03 18.94
CA GLU A 168 6.77 17.25 20.19
C GLU A 168 6.48 15.77 19.91
N ALA A 169 5.57 15.49 18.98
CA ALA A 169 5.20 14.11 18.64
C ALA A 169 6.37 13.34 17.99
N LEU A 170 7.16 14.01 17.15
CA LEU A 170 8.33 13.41 16.52
C LEU A 170 9.49 13.18 17.51
N GLU A 171 9.70 14.09 18.47
CA GLU A 171 10.68 13.92 19.54
C GLU A 171 10.36 12.68 20.39
N ILE A 172 9.10 12.55 20.84
CA ILE A 172 8.63 11.37 21.59
C ILE A 172 8.75 10.09 20.75
N ALA A 173 8.37 10.14 19.47
CA ALA A 173 8.50 8.98 18.59
C ALA A 173 9.96 8.54 18.41
N GLN A 174 10.89 9.50 18.32
CA GLN A 174 12.32 9.23 18.25
C GLN A 174 12.84 8.60 19.54
N GLU A 175 12.46 9.12 20.71
CA GLU A 175 12.86 8.54 22.00
C GLU A 175 12.39 7.08 22.17
N GLN A 176 11.14 6.79 21.80
CA GLN A 176 10.58 5.44 21.86
C GLN A 176 11.28 4.49 20.87
N LEU A 177 11.62 4.98 19.68
CA LEU A 177 12.35 4.20 18.70
C LEU A 177 13.78 3.93 19.19
N ASP A 178 14.46 4.92 19.77
CA ASP A 178 15.80 4.76 20.36
C ASP A 178 15.80 3.76 21.50
N GLU A 179 14.75 3.73 22.33
CA GLU A 179 14.60 2.70 23.36
C GLU A 179 14.40 1.30 22.78
N LEU A 180 13.59 1.16 21.73
CA LEU A 180 13.39 -0.11 21.03
C LEU A 180 14.69 -0.65 20.38
N MET A 181 15.59 0.26 19.98
CA MET A 181 16.84 -0.08 19.30
C MET A 181 18.01 -0.41 20.24
N LYS A 182 17.87 -0.19 21.55
CA LYS A 182 18.87 -0.58 22.57
C LYS A 182 18.90 -2.10 22.79
#